data_AF-A0A4P7F4C7-F1
#
_entry.id   AF-A0A4P7F4C7-F1
#
_cell.length_a   1.000
_cell.length_b   1.000
_cell.length_c   1.000
_cell.angle_alpha   90.00
_cell.angle_beta   90.00
_cell.angle_gamma   90.00
#
_symmetry.space_group_name_H-M   'P 1'
#
loop_
_entity.id
_entity.type
_entity.pdbx_description
1 polymer ?
#
loop_
_entity_poly.entity_id
_entity_poly.type
_entity_poly.pdbx_seq_one_letter_code
_entity_poly.pdbx_strand_id
1 'polypeptide(L)'
;MASSYDLVSLADLKAWLEIAGSDDDVLLARLITQISRTILNVLDRPAIQPTAFTETHDGGNDISILLRQWPVFEISKCIVNGIEVPPSPPLAAGTNAQCGYVLDPPDAAPPGTVQRLSLRHRLFTRGVQNVMISYVAGYAIRNESVVVPVTPPYSVSVQAPYGDWASDVGVTSSSGVAFVAATTNPTAGCYTVLDGVYTFSPEDTGATMILSYGYVPADLASCCMEWAAERYAYRSRIGQQSKSLGGQETMAFIVKDIPDFVEAALTPYRRVVMP
;
A
#
# COMPACT_ATOMS: atom_id res chain seq x y z
N MET A 1 -0.17 3.65 20.59
CA MET A 1 -0.25 4.64 19.50
C MET A 1 -0.17 3.86 18.22
N ALA A 2 -1.16 4.01 17.35
CA ALA A 2 -1.15 3.37 16.04
C ALA A 2 0.05 3.90 15.23
N SER A 3 0.83 3.00 14.64
CA SER A 3 1.90 3.36 13.72
C SER A 3 1.30 3.58 12.33
N SER A 4 1.86 4.49 11.53
CA SER A 4 1.48 4.67 10.11
C SER A 4 1.77 3.47 9.21
N TYR A 5 2.30 2.39 9.78
CA TYR A 5 2.67 1.15 9.10
C TYR A 5 1.83 -0.03 9.61
N ASP A 6 0.86 0.22 10.49
CA ASP A 6 -0.04 -0.81 10.97
C ASP A 6 -0.92 -1.28 9.80
N LEU A 7 -1.00 -2.60 9.60
CA LEU A 7 -1.77 -3.21 8.51
C LEU A 7 -3.25 -3.40 8.85
N VAL A 8 -3.62 -3.26 10.12
CA VAL A 8 -4.97 -3.52 10.65
C VAL A 8 -5.25 -2.50 11.74
N SER A 9 -6.50 -2.04 11.85
CA SER A 9 -6.87 -1.15 12.94
C SER A 9 -7.07 -1.90 14.26
N LEU A 10 -6.91 -1.20 15.39
CA LEU A 10 -7.22 -1.79 16.69
C LEU A 10 -8.69 -2.22 16.79
N ALA A 11 -9.60 -1.47 16.16
CA ALA A 11 -11.03 -1.79 16.16
C ALA A 11 -11.31 -3.12 15.46
N ASP A 12 -10.68 -3.36 14.31
CA ASP A 12 -10.88 -4.60 13.53
C ASP A 12 -10.35 -5.82 14.27
N LEU A 13 -9.15 -5.72 14.88
CA LEU A 13 -8.60 -6.83 15.67
C LEU A 13 -9.47 -7.14 16.90
N LYS A 14 -10.02 -6.11 17.56
CA LYS A 14 -10.94 -6.30 18.70
C LYS A 14 -12.25 -6.95 18.27
N ALA A 15 -12.80 -6.54 17.13
CA ALA A 15 -13.98 -7.14 16.56
C ALA A 15 -13.74 -8.63 16.25
N TRP A 16 -12.58 -8.96 15.66
CA TRP A 16 -12.18 -10.34 15.36
C TRP A 16 -12.02 -11.23 16.60
N LEU A 17 -11.46 -10.67 17.68
CA LEU A 17 -11.27 -11.38 18.95
C LEU A 17 -12.52 -11.38 19.86
N GLU A 18 -13.61 -10.74 19.43
CA GLU A 18 -14.83 -10.53 20.22
C GLU A 18 -14.57 -9.80 21.57
N ILE A 19 -13.62 -8.85 21.59
CA ILE A 19 -13.24 -8.08 22.79
C ILE A 19 -13.94 -6.72 22.80
N ALA A 20 -14.88 -6.53 23.74
CA ALA A 20 -15.58 -5.25 23.93
C ALA A 20 -14.86 -4.27 24.89
N GLY A 21 -14.04 -4.79 25.82
CA GLY A 21 -13.33 -3.99 26.83
C GLY A 21 -12.16 -3.20 26.27
N SER A 22 -11.55 -2.32 27.08
CA SER A 22 -10.37 -1.51 26.70
C SER A 22 -9.08 -1.89 27.45
N ASP A 23 -9.15 -2.88 28.35
CA ASP A 23 -8.05 -3.25 29.23
C ASP A 23 -6.80 -3.72 28.46
N ASP A 24 -7.00 -4.39 27.32
CA ASP A 24 -5.92 -4.93 26.48
C ASP A 24 -5.55 -4.02 25.30
N ASP A 25 -6.17 -2.84 25.13
CA ASP A 25 -5.99 -1.98 23.95
C ASP A 25 -4.53 -1.60 23.70
N VAL A 26 -3.79 -1.31 24.77
CA VAL A 26 -2.36 -0.97 24.70
C VAL A 26 -1.52 -2.15 24.23
N LEU A 27 -1.86 -3.36 24.68
CA LEU A 27 -1.17 -4.59 24.30
C LEU A 27 -1.48 -4.95 22.84
N LEU A 28 -2.76 -4.95 22.47
CA LEU A 28 -3.20 -5.25 21.10
C LEU A 28 -2.60 -4.27 20.09
N ALA A 29 -2.60 -2.97 20.40
CA ALA A 29 -1.96 -1.97 19.53
C ALA A 29 -0.46 -2.24 19.35
N ARG A 30 0.26 -2.64 20.42
CA ARG A 30 1.69 -3.00 20.32
C ARG A 30 1.91 -4.25 19.47
N LEU A 31 1.04 -5.26 19.61
CA LEU A 31 1.11 -6.49 18.83
C LEU A 31 0.87 -6.21 17.34
N ILE A 32 -0.12 -5.39 17.01
CA ILE A 32 -0.40 -4.96 15.62
C ILE A 32 0.85 -4.32 15.01
N THR A 33 1.47 -3.34 15.68
CA THR A 33 2.67 -2.69 15.15
C THR A 33 3.85 -3.64 15.01
N GLN A 34 4.06 -4.55 15.97
CA GLN A 34 5.13 -5.53 15.90
C GLN A 34 4.94 -6.51 14.73
N ILE A 35 3.73 -7.07 14.59
CA ILE A 35 3.41 -8.01 13.53
C ILE A 35 3.44 -7.33 12.16
N SER A 36 2.87 -6.13 12.02
CA SER A 36 2.90 -5.37 10.78
C SER A 36 4.34 -5.14 10.28
N ARG A 37 5.25 -4.73 11.18
CA ARG A 37 6.69 -4.60 10.85
C ARG A 37 7.33 -5.94 10.50
N THR A 38 6.94 -7.01 11.18
CA THR A 38 7.47 -8.35 10.88
C THR A 38 7.03 -8.80 9.50
N ILE A 39 5.78 -8.58 9.11
CA ILE A 39 5.26 -8.84 7.77
C ILE A 39 6.07 -8.05 6.73
N LEU A 40 6.25 -6.73 6.92
CA LEU A 40 7.04 -5.91 6.00
C LEU A 40 8.49 -6.43 5.82
N ASN A 41 9.11 -6.91 6.89
CA ASN A 41 10.43 -7.55 6.83
C ASN A 41 10.42 -8.87 6.05
N VAL A 42 9.39 -9.72 6.25
CA VAL A 42 9.23 -10.99 5.51
C VAL A 42 9.01 -10.72 4.01
N LEU A 43 8.26 -9.67 3.68
CA LEU A 43 8.03 -9.25 2.30
C LEU A 43 9.28 -8.63 1.65
N ASP A 44 10.30 -8.28 2.43
CA ASP A 44 11.47 -7.50 2.01
C ASP A 44 11.06 -6.17 1.35
N ARG A 45 10.07 -5.53 1.97
CA ARG A 45 9.46 -4.26 1.51
C ARG A 45 9.38 -3.27 2.67
N PRO A 46 9.93 -2.04 2.52
CA PRO A 46 9.90 -1.04 3.58
C PRO A 46 8.50 -0.47 3.83
N ALA A 47 7.63 -0.44 2.82
CA ALA A 47 6.25 0.00 2.93
C ALA A 47 5.38 -0.66 1.85
N ILE A 48 4.10 -0.81 2.18
CA ILE A 48 3.04 -1.21 1.22
C ILE A 48 2.15 -0.03 0.83
N GLN A 49 2.09 1.01 1.67
CA GLN A 49 1.34 2.22 1.41
C GLN A 49 2.07 3.13 0.41
N PRO A 50 1.33 3.96 -0.35
CA PRO A 50 1.88 4.93 -1.29
C PRO A 50 3.01 5.77 -0.68
N THR A 51 4.25 5.51 -1.10
CA THR A 51 5.46 6.15 -0.57
C THR A 51 6.39 6.53 -1.71
N ALA A 52 7.07 7.67 -1.58
CA ALA A 52 8.11 8.09 -2.52
C ALA A 52 9.42 7.33 -2.25
N PHE A 53 9.98 6.74 -3.30
CA PHE A 53 11.25 6.03 -3.29
C PHE A 53 12.24 6.70 -4.23
N THR A 54 13.53 6.59 -3.89
CA THR A 54 14.62 6.91 -4.79
C THR A 54 15.58 5.73 -4.83
N GLU A 55 15.75 5.18 -6.02
CA GLU A 55 16.65 4.06 -6.28
C GLU A 55 17.85 4.53 -7.09
N THR A 56 18.99 3.95 -6.78
CA THR A 56 20.22 4.12 -7.57
C THR A 56 20.64 2.75 -8.09
N HIS A 57 20.89 2.68 -9.39
CA HIS A 57 21.22 1.47 -10.12
C HIS A 57 22.53 1.66 -10.88
N ASP A 58 23.23 0.55 -11.09
CA ASP A 58 24.33 0.46 -12.04
C ASP A 58 23.76 0.31 -13.45
N GLY A 59 24.29 1.05 -14.41
CA GLY A 59 23.93 0.88 -15.81
C GLY A 59 24.62 -0.34 -16.42
N GLY A 60 23.86 -1.17 -17.13
CA GLY A 60 24.34 -2.38 -17.81
C GLY A 60 24.51 -2.25 -19.33
N ASN A 61 24.19 -1.09 -19.90
CA ASN A 61 23.91 -0.91 -21.34
C ASN A 61 22.62 -1.59 -21.81
N ASP A 62 21.70 -1.86 -20.87
CA ASP A 62 20.38 -2.41 -21.14
C ASP A 62 19.36 -1.32 -21.48
N ILE A 63 18.29 -1.71 -22.17
CA ILE A 63 17.14 -0.82 -22.44
C ILE A 63 16.21 -0.68 -21.22
N SER A 64 16.33 -1.56 -20.22
CA SER A 64 15.33 -1.71 -19.16
C SER A 64 15.95 -2.02 -17.82
N ILE A 65 15.32 -1.55 -16.74
CA ILE A 65 15.63 -1.86 -15.34
C ILE A 65 14.32 -2.23 -14.62
N LEU A 66 14.39 -3.18 -13.69
CA LEU A 66 13.28 -3.50 -12.79
C LEU A 66 13.30 -2.59 -11.56
N LEU A 67 12.15 -2.03 -11.21
CA LEU A 67 11.99 -1.20 -10.01
C LEU A 67 11.76 -2.11 -8.80
N ARG A 68 12.40 -1.83 -7.66
CA ARG A 68 12.36 -2.75 -6.51
C ARG A 68 11.09 -2.63 -5.68
N GLN A 69 10.31 -1.57 -5.85
CA GLN A 69 9.02 -1.37 -5.18
C GLN A 69 7.90 -1.35 -6.23
N TRP A 70 6.78 -1.98 -5.91
CA TRP A 70 5.59 -2.06 -6.77
C TRP A 70 4.33 -2.15 -5.90
N PRO A 71 3.14 -1.80 -6.39
CA PRO A 71 2.86 -1.19 -7.68
C PRO A 71 3.40 0.25 -7.76
N VAL A 72 4.03 0.60 -8.88
CA VAL A 72 4.48 1.94 -9.26
C VAL A 72 3.40 2.61 -10.08
N PHE A 73 3.00 3.81 -9.68
CA PHE A 73 1.98 4.56 -10.39
C PHE A 73 2.46 5.92 -10.89
N GLU A 74 3.59 6.43 -10.38
CA GLU A 74 4.16 7.69 -10.85
C GLU A 74 5.70 7.63 -10.82
N ILE A 75 6.34 7.96 -11.95
CA ILE A 75 7.78 8.25 -12.00
C ILE A 75 7.94 9.76 -11.89
N SER A 76 8.53 10.22 -10.79
CA SER A 76 8.82 11.63 -10.58
C SER A 76 10.06 12.07 -11.35
N LYS A 77 11.13 11.25 -11.36
CA LYS A 77 12.38 11.55 -12.07
C LYS A 77 13.08 10.29 -12.57
N CYS A 78 13.69 10.38 -13.74
CA CYS A 78 14.64 9.40 -14.27
C CYS A 78 15.90 10.12 -14.74
N ILE A 79 17.05 9.78 -14.17
CA ILE A 79 18.33 10.44 -14.44
C ILE A 79 19.35 9.38 -14.84
N VAL A 80 20.05 9.62 -15.96
CA VAL A 80 21.15 8.76 -16.46
C VAL A 80 22.38 9.64 -16.66
N ASN A 81 23.48 9.34 -15.96
CA ASN A 81 24.72 10.13 -15.93
C ASN A 81 24.48 11.61 -15.57
N GLY A 82 23.57 11.89 -14.64
CA GLY A 82 23.21 13.26 -14.25
C GLY A 82 22.32 13.99 -15.26
N ILE A 83 21.95 13.37 -16.38
CA ILE A 83 21.04 13.94 -17.38
C ILE A 83 19.64 13.39 -17.14
N GLU A 84 18.67 14.29 -16.97
CA GLU A 84 17.27 13.92 -16.86
C GLU A 84 16.73 13.36 -18.18
N VAL A 85 16.03 12.24 -18.08
CA VAL A 85 15.34 11.60 -19.19
C VAL A 85 13.85 11.87 -19.02
N PRO A 86 13.19 12.57 -19.95
CA PRO A 86 11.76 12.83 -19.87
C PRO A 86 10.93 11.56 -20.16
N PRO A 87 9.65 11.52 -19.78
CA PRO A 87 8.74 10.44 -20.16
C PRO A 87 8.56 10.42 -21.69
N SER A 88 8.52 9.22 -22.28
CA SER A 88 8.05 9.06 -23.65
C SER A 88 6.54 9.07 -23.67
N PRO A 89 5.89 9.86 -24.54
CA PRO A 89 4.45 9.78 -24.74
C PRO A 89 3.98 8.37 -25.17
N PRO A 90 2.71 8.03 -24.90
CA PRO A 90 2.08 6.83 -25.42
C PRO A 90 2.18 6.77 -26.95
N LEU A 91 2.32 5.57 -27.52
CA LEU A 91 2.31 5.40 -28.97
C LEU A 91 0.88 5.58 -29.49
N ALA A 92 0.62 6.65 -30.23
CA ALA A 92 -0.62 6.84 -30.95
C ALA A 92 -0.48 6.32 -32.39
N ALA A 93 -1.56 5.78 -32.95
CA ALA A 93 -1.58 5.31 -34.33
C ALA A 93 -1.15 6.44 -35.29
N GLY A 94 -0.18 6.15 -36.16
CA GLY A 94 0.36 7.12 -37.13
C GLY A 94 1.39 8.10 -36.57
N THR A 95 1.81 7.97 -35.30
CA THR A 95 2.88 8.79 -34.70
C THR A 95 4.17 8.00 -34.53
N ASN A 96 5.31 8.67 -34.72
CA ASN A 96 6.62 8.07 -34.46
C ASN A 96 6.88 7.99 -32.96
N ALA A 97 7.50 6.90 -32.52
CA ALA A 97 7.98 6.77 -31.15
C ALA A 97 8.96 7.91 -30.81
N GLN A 98 8.75 8.54 -29.66
CA GLN A 98 9.63 9.59 -29.15
C GLN A 98 10.60 8.99 -28.12
N CYS A 99 11.75 9.65 -27.94
CA CYS A 99 12.72 9.25 -26.93
C CYS A 99 12.21 9.58 -25.52
N GLY A 100 12.45 8.69 -24.57
CA GLY A 100 12.08 8.89 -23.17
C GLY A 100 11.90 7.58 -22.42
N TYR A 101 11.54 7.67 -21.13
CA TYR A 101 11.22 6.48 -20.34
C TYR A 101 9.77 6.05 -20.51
N VAL A 102 9.52 4.75 -20.36
CA VAL A 102 8.20 4.12 -20.36
C VAL A 102 8.16 3.15 -19.20
N LEU A 103 7.13 3.24 -18.37
CA LEU A 103 6.86 2.34 -17.27
C LEU A 103 5.85 1.28 -17.74
N ASP A 104 6.11 0.01 -17.44
CA ASP A 104 5.13 -1.06 -17.66
C ASP A 104 3.89 -0.80 -16.78
N PRO A 105 2.66 -1.00 -17.30
CA PRO A 105 1.44 -0.70 -16.55
C PRO A 105 1.36 -1.56 -15.27
N PRO A 106 0.84 -1.03 -14.16
CA PRO A 106 0.59 -1.82 -12.97
C PRO A 106 -0.58 -2.78 -13.20
N ASP A 107 -0.61 -3.89 -12.47
CA ASP A 107 -1.78 -4.74 -12.41
C ASP A 107 -2.92 -4.05 -11.67
N ALA A 108 -4.16 -4.31 -12.10
CA ALA A 108 -5.35 -3.67 -11.54
C ALA A 108 -5.69 -4.16 -10.12
N ALA A 109 -5.30 -5.39 -9.77
CA ALA A 109 -5.62 -6.04 -8.50
C ALA A 109 -4.34 -6.50 -7.78
N PRO A 110 -4.35 -6.55 -6.43
CA PRO A 110 -3.24 -7.12 -5.67
C PRO A 110 -3.10 -8.63 -5.98
N PRO A 111 -1.90 -9.23 -5.82
CA PRO A 111 -0.67 -8.66 -5.23
C PRO A 111 0.10 -7.71 -6.17
N GLY A 112 -0.23 -7.71 -7.46
CA GLY A 112 0.53 -7.03 -8.52
C GLY A 112 1.90 -7.63 -8.78
N THR A 113 2.56 -7.16 -9.84
CA THR A 113 3.87 -7.63 -10.28
C THR A 113 4.92 -6.52 -10.29
N VAL A 114 6.20 -6.94 -10.29
CA VAL A 114 7.33 -6.02 -10.39
C VAL A 114 7.29 -5.31 -11.73
N GLN A 115 7.33 -3.97 -11.70
CA GLN A 115 7.30 -3.16 -12.92
C GLN A 115 8.69 -2.84 -13.43
N ARG A 116 8.78 -2.79 -14.76
CA ARG A 116 10.00 -2.45 -15.49
C ARG A 116 9.90 -1.02 -16.02
N LEU A 117 10.98 -0.27 -15.87
CA LEU A 117 11.20 1.00 -16.52
C LEU A 117 12.10 0.78 -17.73
N SER A 118 11.63 1.15 -18.91
CA SER A 118 12.36 0.99 -20.18
C SER A 118 12.62 2.33 -20.85
N LEU A 119 13.74 2.46 -21.55
CA LEU A 119 14.07 3.64 -22.35
C LEU A 119 13.79 3.37 -23.84
N ARG A 120 13.05 4.27 -24.48
CA ARG A 120 12.89 4.26 -25.93
C ARG A 120 14.01 5.06 -26.59
N HIS A 121 14.63 4.45 -27.60
CA HIS A 121 15.74 5.03 -28.38
C HIS A 121 16.96 5.47 -27.54
N ARG A 122 17.12 4.93 -26.33
CA ARG A 122 18.24 5.16 -25.41
C ARG A 122 18.54 3.88 -24.64
N LEU A 123 19.68 3.87 -23.95
CA LEU A 123 20.14 2.77 -23.09
C LEU A 123 20.50 3.33 -21.72
N PHE A 124 20.36 2.51 -20.69
CA PHE A 124 20.98 2.74 -19.39
C PHE A 124 22.49 2.51 -19.54
N THR A 125 23.20 3.56 -19.93
CA THR A 125 24.64 3.52 -20.24
C THR A 125 25.44 2.89 -19.12
N ARG A 126 26.46 2.10 -19.48
CA ARG A 126 27.30 1.42 -18.50
C ARG A 126 27.93 2.38 -17.49
N GLY A 127 27.78 2.10 -16.20
CA GLY A 127 28.35 2.88 -15.12
C GLY A 127 27.95 2.33 -13.75
N VAL A 128 28.67 2.73 -12.70
CA VAL A 128 28.31 2.38 -11.32
C VAL A 128 27.47 3.52 -10.75
N GLN A 129 26.31 3.18 -10.20
CA GLN A 129 25.38 4.10 -9.53
C GLN A 129 25.05 5.36 -10.35
N ASN A 130 25.06 5.23 -11.68
CA ASN A 130 24.90 6.34 -12.61
C ASN A 130 23.45 6.52 -13.08
N VAL A 131 22.56 5.60 -12.68
CA VAL A 131 21.12 5.66 -12.95
C VAL A 131 20.40 5.94 -11.65
N MET A 132 19.65 7.04 -11.59
CA MET A 132 18.82 7.40 -10.44
C MET A 132 17.36 7.51 -10.89
N ILE A 133 16.47 6.84 -10.16
CA ILE A 133 15.03 6.83 -10.45
C ILE A 133 14.29 7.19 -9.17
N SER A 134 13.52 8.26 -9.21
CA SER A 134 12.61 8.66 -8.12
C SER A 134 11.18 8.44 -8.56
N TYR A 135 10.39 7.76 -7.74
CA TYR A 135 9.04 7.33 -8.08
C TYR A 135 8.19 7.10 -6.85
N VAL A 136 6.86 7.03 -7.02
CA VAL A 136 5.91 6.70 -5.95
C VAL A 136 5.35 5.30 -6.20
N ALA A 137 5.41 4.46 -5.17
CA ALA A 137 4.92 3.10 -5.21
C ALA A 137 4.20 2.68 -3.94
N GLY A 138 3.28 1.74 -4.06
CA GLY A 138 2.41 1.24 -3.01
C GLY A 138 1.01 0.91 -3.54
N TYR A 139 0.21 0.23 -2.72
CA TYR A 139 -1.16 -0.11 -3.07
C TYR A 139 -2.05 1.13 -2.96
N ALA A 140 -2.55 1.59 -4.10
CA ALA A 140 -3.43 2.75 -4.20
C ALA A 140 -4.57 2.48 -5.19
N ILE A 141 -5.74 3.03 -4.89
CA ILE A 141 -6.77 3.26 -5.89
C ILE A 141 -6.54 4.66 -6.44
N ARG A 142 -6.41 4.74 -7.77
CA ARG A 142 -6.35 6.00 -8.50
C ARG A 142 -7.61 6.11 -9.34
N ASN A 143 -8.24 7.27 -9.26
CA ASN A 143 -9.38 7.64 -10.08
C ASN A 143 -10.72 7.01 -9.69
N GLU A 144 -11.00 6.89 -8.39
CA GLU A 144 -12.36 6.57 -7.95
C GLU A 144 -13.28 7.77 -8.18
N SER A 145 -14.22 7.63 -9.11
CA SER A 145 -15.15 8.71 -9.46
C SER A 145 -16.33 8.72 -8.49
N VAL A 146 -16.52 9.84 -7.79
CA VAL A 146 -17.62 10.04 -6.86
C VAL A 146 -18.34 11.35 -7.16
N VAL A 147 -19.62 11.44 -6.79
CA VAL A 147 -20.39 12.69 -6.88
C VAL A 147 -20.65 13.20 -5.47
N VAL A 148 -20.33 14.47 -5.22
CA VAL A 148 -20.60 15.10 -3.92
C VAL A 148 -22.11 15.15 -3.69
N PRO A 149 -22.63 14.61 -2.57
CA PRO A 149 -24.06 14.65 -2.27
C PRO A 149 -24.61 16.08 -2.33
N VAL A 150 -25.84 16.26 -2.79
CA VAL A 150 -26.49 17.58 -2.85
C VAL A 150 -27.09 18.02 -1.50
N THR A 151 -27.13 17.11 -0.53
CA THR A 151 -27.62 17.36 0.83
C THR A 151 -26.54 17.05 1.87
N PRO A 152 -26.58 17.69 3.05
CA PRO A 152 -25.71 17.33 4.16
C PRO A 152 -25.82 15.82 4.46
N PRO A 153 -24.72 15.15 4.87
CA PRO A 153 -23.46 15.73 5.37
C PRO A 153 -22.38 16.02 4.31
N TYR A 154 -22.68 15.97 3.01
CA TYR A 154 -21.71 16.21 1.92
C TYR A 154 -20.47 15.30 1.98
N SER A 155 -20.65 14.10 2.55
CA SER A 155 -19.58 13.12 2.72
C SER A 155 -19.76 11.92 1.80
N VAL A 156 -18.64 11.37 1.34
CA VAL A 156 -18.58 10.14 0.55
C VAL A 156 -17.57 9.20 1.18
N SER A 157 -17.95 7.94 1.36
CA SER A 157 -17.04 6.87 1.76
C SER A 157 -16.42 6.24 0.52
N VAL A 158 -15.12 5.95 0.58
CA VAL A 158 -14.42 5.23 -0.49
C VAL A 158 -15.00 3.81 -0.69
N GLN A 159 -14.90 3.28 -1.91
CA GLN A 159 -15.34 1.92 -2.22
C GLN A 159 -14.41 0.84 -1.66
N ALA A 160 -13.09 1.10 -1.62
CA ALA A 160 -12.08 0.21 -1.05
C ALA A 160 -12.18 -1.28 -1.50
N PRO A 161 -12.23 -1.57 -2.82
CA PRO A 161 -12.59 -2.91 -3.33
C PRO A 161 -11.55 -4.01 -3.03
N TYR A 162 -10.31 -3.64 -2.67
CA TYR A 162 -9.20 -4.56 -2.47
C TYR A 162 -8.68 -4.59 -1.04
N GLY A 163 -9.33 -3.88 -0.13
CA GLY A 163 -8.99 -3.80 1.29
C GLY A 163 -9.10 -2.39 1.84
N ASP A 164 -8.93 -2.25 3.15
CA ASP A 164 -9.32 -1.06 3.89
C ASP A 164 -8.50 0.17 3.53
N TRP A 165 -9.16 1.33 3.59
CA TRP A 165 -8.52 2.63 3.42
C TRP A 165 -7.42 2.82 4.48
N ALA A 166 -6.29 3.37 4.06
CA ALA A 166 -5.13 3.53 4.95
C ALA A 166 -4.51 4.92 4.90
N SER A 167 -4.55 5.60 3.75
CA SER A 167 -3.97 6.94 3.62
C SER A 167 -4.63 7.75 2.52
N ASP A 168 -4.72 9.06 2.71
CA ASP A 168 -5.10 9.98 1.65
C ASP A 168 -3.94 10.22 0.68
N VAL A 169 -4.24 10.22 -0.62
CA VAL A 169 -3.27 10.59 -1.67
C VAL A 169 -3.67 11.89 -2.35
N GLY A 170 -4.98 12.19 -2.41
CA GLY A 170 -5.48 13.45 -2.94
C GLY A 170 -6.85 13.33 -3.59
N VAL A 171 -7.46 14.49 -3.84
CA VAL A 171 -8.71 14.61 -4.60
C VAL A 171 -8.51 15.59 -5.75
N THR A 172 -9.03 15.23 -6.92
CA THR A 172 -9.09 16.12 -8.09
C THR A 172 -10.51 16.22 -8.61
N SER A 173 -10.92 17.34 -9.17
CA SER A 173 -12.17 17.43 -9.93
C SER A 173 -12.10 16.60 -11.22
N SER A 174 -13.25 16.33 -11.83
CA SER A 174 -13.31 15.75 -13.19
C SER A 174 -12.61 16.60 -14.27
N SER A 175 -12.39 17.90 -14.01
CA SER A 175 -11.61 18.80 -14.87
C SER A 175 -10.11 18.79 -14.59
N GLY A 176 -9.64 18.01 -13.62
CA GLY A 176 -8.22 17.86 -13.27
C GLY A 176 -7.68 18.91 -12.27
N VAL A 177 -8.55 19.72 -11.65
CA VAL A 177 -8.14 20.68 -10.62
C VAL A 177 -7.97 19.95 -9.30
N ALA A 178 -6.78 20.02 -8.70
CA ALA A 178 -6.51 19.44 -7.40
C ALA A 178 -7.22 20.21 -6.29
N PHE A 179 -7.91 19.47 -5.41
CA PHE A 179 -8.50 20.01 -4.20
C PHE A 179 -7.47 20.00 -3.07
N VAL A 180 -7.63 20.90 -2.11
CA VAL A 180 -6.72 21.05 -0.96
C VAL A 180 -7.30 20.35 0.26
N ALA A 181 -6.49 19.51 0.92
CA ALA A 181 -6.86 18.93 2.21
C ALA A 181 -6.94 20.03 3.29
N ALA A 182 -8.10 20.18 3.90
CA ALA A 182 -8.35 21.04 5.04
C ALA A 182 -8.26 20.25 6.35
N THR A 183 -8.02 20.95 7.47
CA THR A 183 -7.99 20.33 8.80
C THR A 183 -9.38 20.20 9.43
N THR A 184 -10.28 21.12 9.11
CA THR A 184 -11.68 21.16 9.58
C THR A 184 -12.50 22.03 8.63
N ASN A 185 -13.81 21.78 8.51
CA ASN A 185 -14.78 22.62 7.78
C ASN A 185 -14.31 23.05 6.38
N PRO A 186 -14.39 22.18 5.38
CA PRO A 186 -13.88 22.47 4.04
C PRO A 186 -14.61 23.65 3.37
N THR A 187 -13.85 24.63 2.90
CA THR A 187 -14.31 25.67 1.96
C THR A 187 -14.31 25.15 0.53
N ALA A 188 -14.85 25.91 -0.43
CA ALA A 188 -14.84 25.51 -1.84
C ALA A 188 -13.43 25.10 -2.32
N GLY A 189 -13.37 24.00 -3.08
CA GLY A 189 -12.10 23.46 -3.56
C GLY A 189 -11.26 22.77 -2.47
N CYS A 190 -11.83 22.53 -1.29
CA CYS A 190 -11.17 21.82 -0.19
C CYS A 190 -11.97 20.59 0.26
N TYR A 191 -11.30 19.66 0.94
CA TYR A 191 -11.93 18.48 1.54
C TYR A 191 -11.29 18.15 2.88
N THR A 192 -12.00 17.42 3.73
CA THR A 192 -11.42 16.75 4.91
C THR A 192 -11.59 15.24 4.75
N VAL A 193 -10.69 14.45 5.31
CA VAL A 193 -10.78 12.98 5.26
C VAL A 193 -10.50 12.39 6.63
N LEU A 194 -11.33 11.42 7.02
CA LEU A 194 -11.16 10.63 8.22
C LEU A 194 -11.62 9.20 7.94
N ASP A 195 -10.74 8.22 8.14
CA ASP A 195 -11.02 6.79 8.01
C ASP A 195 -11.76 6.44 6.70
N GLY A 196 -11.28 6.99 5.58
CA GLY A 196 -11.85 6.76 4.25
C GLY A 196 -13.15 7.51 3.95
N VAL A 197 -13.60 8.40 4.83
CA VAL A 197 -14.75 9.27 4.61
C VAL A 197 -14.26 10.68 4.23
N TYR A 198 -14.53 11.06 2.98
CA TYR A 198 -14.20 12.38 2.44
C TYR A 198 -15.40 13.31 2.60
N THR A 199 -15.22 14.44 3.28
CA THR A 199 -16.23 15.49 3.43
C THR A 199 -15.83 16.70 2.60
N PHE A 200 -16.77 17.21 1.80
CA PHE A 200 -16.57 18.33 0.90
C PHE A 200 -17.31 19.60 1.36
N SER A 201 -17.00 20.72 0.72
CA SER A 201 -17.72 21.96 0.95
C SER A 201 -19.17 21.87 0.43
N PRO A 202 -20.15 22.54 1.09
CA PRO A 202 -21.48 22.73 0.51
C PRO A 202 -21.46 23.46 -0.85
N GLU A 203 -20.39 24.18 -1.16
CA GLU A 203 -20.21 24.88 -2.45
C GLU A 203 -19.83 23.92 -3.59
N ASP A 204 -19.33 22.72 -3.28
CA ASP A 204 -18.88 21.72 -4.27
C ASP A 204 -19.95 20.63 -4.55
N THR A 205 -21.19 20.85 -4.10
CA THR A 205 -22.27 19.86 -4.20
C THR A 205 -22.64 19.52 -5.64
N GLY A 206 -22.90 18.24 -5.92
CA GLY A 206 -23.23 17.74 -7.25
C GLY A 206 -22.04 17.68 -8.23
N ALA A 207 -20.86 18.18 -7.85
CA ALA A 207 -19.66 18.04 -8.67
C ALA A 207 -19.09 16.62 -8.61
N THR A 208 -18.49 16.18 -9.72
CA THR A 208 -17.79 14.89 -9.80
C THR A 208 -16.34 15.06 -9.37
N MET A 209 -15.96 14.30 -8.35
CA MET A 209 -14.60 14.22 -7.82
C MET A 209 -13.97 12.89 -8.17
N ILE A 210 -12.65 12.90 -8.26
CA ILE A 210 -11.77 11.78 -8.56
C ILE A 210 -10.91 11.61 -7.31
N LEU A 211 -11.20 10.58 -6.51
CA LEU A 211 -10.47 10.27 -5.30
C LEU A 211 -9.24 9.41 -5.63
N SER A 212 -8.16 9.66 -4.90
CA SER A 212 -6.96 8.82 -4.88
C SER A 212 -6.59 8.54 -3.42
N TYR A 213 -6.41 7.27 -3.09
CA TYR A 213 -6.10 6.84 -1.72
C TYR A 213 -5.27 5.55 -1.70
N GLY A 214 -4.49 5.40 -0.63
CA GLY A 214 -3.78 4.17 -0.29
C GLY A 214 -4.68 3.22 0.49
N TYR A 215 -4.49 1.92 0.26
CA TYR A 215 -5.23 0.86 0.95
C TYR A 215 -4.29 -0.24 1.43
N VAL A 216 -4.69 -0.99 2.47
CA VAL A 216 -4.01 -2.24 2.84
C VAL A 216 -4.72 -3.38 2.12
N PRO A 217 -4.03 -4.19 1.29
CA PRO A 217 -4.63 -5.37 0.69
C PRO A 217 -5.27 -6.29 1.75
N ALA A 218 -6.51 -6.74 1.51
CA ALA A 218 -7.28 -7.54 2.46
C ALA A 218 -6.55 -8.82 2.93
N ASP A 219 -5.76 -9.44 2.05
CA ASP A 219 -4.95 -10.60 2.39
C ASP A 219 -3.88 -10.26 3.44
N LEU A 220 -3.21 -9.11 3.30
CA LEU A 220 -2.17 -8.65 4.24
C LEU A 220 -2.78 -8.23 5.58
N ALA A 221 -3.96 -7.58 5.54
CA ALA A 221 -4.72 -7.25 6.74
C ALA A 221 -5.12 -8.54 7.50
N SER A 222 -5.68 -9.52 6.80
CA SER A 222 -6.06 -10.82 7.39
C SER A 222 -4.85 -11.55 7.99
N CYS A 223 -3.73 -11.61 7.27
CA CYS A 223 -2.48 -12.18 7.77
C CYS A 223 -2.01 -11.52 9.07
N CYS A 224 -2.05 -10.19 9.12
CA CYS A 224 -1.67 -9.44 10.31
C CYS A 224 -2.62 -9.71 11.47
N MET A 225 -3.92 -9.74 11.20
CA MET A 225 -4.95 -9.99 12.20
C MET A 225 -4.83 -11.39 12.82
N GLU A 226 -4.70 -12.43 11.99
CA GLU A 226 -4.55 -13.81 12.43
C GLU A 226 -3.25 -14.02 13.21
N TRP A 227 -2.13 -13.47 12.73
CA TRP A 227 -0.85 -13.61 13.43
C TRP A 227 -0.84 -12.84 14.76
N ALA A 228 -1.44 -11.65 14.81
CA ALA A 228 -1.60 -10.89 16.05
C ALA A 228 -2.51 -11.62 17.05
N ALA A 229 -3.62 -12.20 16.59
CA ALA A 229 -4.53 -13.02 17.39
C ALA A 229 -3.81 -14.25 17.97
N GLU A 230 -3.01 -14.94 17.17
CA GLU A 230 -2.23 -16.09 17.64
C GLU A 230 -1.19 -15.70 18.70
N ARG A 231 -0.46 -14.60 18.47
CA ARG A 231 0.50 -14.08 19.46
C ARG A 231 -0.18 -13.65 20.76
N TYR A 232 -1.37 -13.06 20.66
CA TYR A 232 -2.18 -12.72 21.82
C TYR A 232 -2.59 -13.98 22.61
N ALA A 233 -3.10 -15.01 21.93
CA ALA A 233 -3.47 -16.28 22.57
C ALA A 233 -2.27 -17.01 23.18
N TYR A 234 -1.09 -16.95 22.55
CA TYR A 234 0.14 -17.58 23.02
C TYR A 234 0.58 -17.08 24.41
N ARG A 235 0.21 -15.85 24.80
CA ARG A 235 0.46 -15.29 26.15
C ARG A 235 0.02 -16.22 27.28
N SER A 236 -1.10 -16.93 27.10
CA SER A 236 -1.64 -17.86 28.11
C SER A 236 -0.89 -19.19 28.22
N ARG A 237 -0.02 -19.51 27.25
CA ARG A 237 0.62 -20.82 27.08
C ARG A 237 2.10 -20.73 26.66
N ILE A 238 2.79 -19.69 27.15
CA ILE A 238 4.20 -19.45 26.84
C ILE A 238 5.04 -20.69 27.20
N GLY A 239 5.76 -21.23 26.22
CA GLY A 239 6.63 -22.40 26.39
C GLY A 239 5.93 -23.77 26.47
N GLN A 240 4.60 -23.86 26.29
CA GLN A 240 3.88 -25.13 26.33
C GLN A 240 3.70 -25.72 24.92
N GLN A 241 4.31 -26.88 24.67
CA GLN A 241 4.16 -27.63 23.40
C GLN A 241 3.07 -28.71 23.46
N SER A 242 2.81 -29.25 24.66
CA SER A 242 1.72 -30.22 24.87
C SER A 242 1.18 -30.13 26.29
N LYS A 243 -0.12 -30.38 26.46
CA LYS A 243 -0.75 -30.54 27.77
C LYS A 243 -1.58 -31.82 27.77
N SER A 244 -1.33 -32.71 28.73
CA SER A 244 -2.15 -33.90 28.95
C SER A 244 -3.16 -33.62 30.06
N LEU A 245 -4.43 -33.92 29.81
CA LEU A 245 -5.52 -33.80 30.79
C LEU A 245 -5.93 -35.22 31.22
N GLY A 246 -5.58 -35.61 32.45
CA GLY A 246 -6.08 -36.84 33.09
C GLY A 246 -5.70 -38.17 32.40
N GLY A 247 -4.72 -38.19 31.50
CA GLY A 247 -4.25 -39.43 30.85
C GLY A 247 -5.15 -39.97 29.72
N GLN A 248 -6.21 -39.26 29.34
CA GLN A 248 -7.09 -39.65 28.22
C GLN A 248 -6.99 -38.72 27.01
N GLU A 249 -6.70 -37.42 27.20
CA GLU A 249 -6.55 -36.47 26.08
C GLU A 249 -5.20 -35.73 26.15
N THR A 250 -4.49 -35.72 25.03
CA THR A 250 -3.27 -34.92 24.85
C THR A 250 -3.54 -33.85 23.81
N MET A 251 -3.48 -32.59 24.22
CA MET A 251 -3.52 -31.45 23.31
C MET A 251 -2.08 -31.11 22.90
N ALA A 252 -1.81 -31.10 21.59
CA ALA A 252 -0.54 -30.67 21.02
C ALA A 252 -0.68 -29.26 20.42
N PHE A 253 0.32 -28.41 20.63
CA PHE A 253 0.33 -27.04 20.16
C PHE A 253 1.37 -26.85 19.05
N ILE A 254 0.99 -26.17 17.98
CA ILE A 254 1.93 -25.73 16.95
C ILE A 254 2.71 -24.54 17.50
N VAL A 255 4.05 -24.65 17.48
CA VAL A 255 4.98 -23.57 17.86
C VAL A 255 5.87 -23.31 16.65
N LYS A 256 5.40 -22.44 15.76
CA LYS A 256 6.13 -21.97 14.58
C LYS A 256 6.34 -20.47 14.67
N ASP A 257 7.38 -19.96 14.01
CA ASP A 257 7.68 -18.52 14.01
C ASP A 257 6.64 -17.75 13.20
N ILE A 258 6.26 -18.29 12.04
CA ILE A 258 5.21 -17.81 11.15
C ILE A 258 4.18 -18.95 10.99
N PRO A 259 2.87 -18.68 11.11
CA PRO A 259 1.85 -19.69 10.84
C PRO A 259 1.82 -20.07 9.36
N ASP A 260 1.60 -21.35 9.03
CA ASP A 260 1.73 -21.86 7.65
C ASP A 260 0.77 -21.16 6.66
N PHE A 261 -0.44 -20.82 7.10
CA PHE A 261 -1.42 -20.10 6.27
C PHE A 261 -1.00 -18.64 6.02
N VAL A 262 -0.38 -17.98 7.01
CA VAL A 262 0.19 -16.64 6.85
C VAL A 262 1.35 -16.69 5.84
N GLU A 263 2.26 -17.64 5.98
CA GLU A 263 3.39 -17.78 5.06
C GLU A 263 2.94 -17.98 3.60
N ALA A 264 1.94 -18.85 3.39
CA ALA A 264 1.37 -19.08 2.07
C ALA A 264 0.75 -17.80 1.47
N ALA A 265 0.01 -17.03 2.27
CA ALA A 265 -0.63 -15.80 1.84
C ALA A 265 0.36 -14.63 1.60
N LEU A 266 1.49 -14.59 2.32
CA LEU A 266 2.52 -13.56 2.14
C LEU A 266 3.42 -13.80 0.91
N THR A 267 3.56 -15.04 0.47
CA THR A 267 4.41 -15.43 -0.67
C THR A 267 4.24 -14.56 -1.92
N PRO A 268 3.01 -14.31 -2.44
CA PRO A 268 2.82 -13.50 -3.64
C PRO A 268 3.21 -12.02 -3.49
N TYR A 269 3.25 -11.49 -2.27
CA TYR A 269 3.59 -10.09 -1.99
C TYR A 269 5.10 -9.87 -1.79
N ARG A 270 5.87 -10.96 -1.69
CA ARG A 270 7.29 -10.94 -1.36
C ARG A 270 8.14 -10.47 -2.54
N ARG A 271 9.14 -9.65 -2.25
CA ARG A 271 10.17 -9.31 -3.24
C ARG A 271 11.04 -10.52 -3.52
N VAL A 272 10.91 -11.05 -4.73
CA VAL A 272 11.82 -12.07 -5.25
C VAL A 272 13.03 -11.34 -5.83
N VAL A 273 14.11 -11.28 -5.04
CA VAL A 273 15.41 -10.88 -5.56
C VAL A 273 15.95 -12.09 -6.34
N MET A 274 15.96 -12.01 -7.67
CA MET A 274 16.68 -13.00 -8.46
C MET A 274 18.18 -12.81 -8.19
N PRO A 275 18.91 -13.87 -7.80
CA PRO A 275 20.34 -13.81 -7.48
C PRO A 275 21.21 -13.44 -8.68
#